data_AF-A0A550HAG9-F1
#
_entry.id   AF-A0A550HAG9-F1
#
_cell.length_a   1.000
_cell.length_b   1.000
_cell.length_c   1.000
_cell.angle_alpha   90.00
_cell.angle_beta   90.00
_cell.angle_gamma   90.00
#
_symmetry.space_group_name_H-M   'P 1'
#
loop_
_entity.id
_entity.type
_entity.pdbx_description
1 polymer ?
#
loop_
_entity_poly.entity_id
_entity_poly.type
_entity_poly.pdbx_seq_one_letter_code
_entity_poly.pdbx_strand_id
1 'polypeptide(L)'
;MSEVIKISESELAEVRMLNGKFRGMVIEFGELGIEKMELDRMVSEFVAKEKSLKEKWQNLQKIEKELMDKVVQKYGEGDLNIEDGTFTPSPKV
;
A
#
# COMPACT_ATOMS: atom_id res chain seq x y z
N MET A 1 -27.69 32.82 -50.14
CA MET A 1 -28.23 31.76 -49.26
C MET A 1 -27.22 30.62 -49.30
N SER A 2 -26.78 30.13 -48.14
CA SER A 2 -25.82 29.03 -48.08
C SER A 2 -26.49 27.78 -48.63
N GLU A 3 -26.00 27.27 -49.76
CA GLU A 3 -26.48 25.99 -50.30
C GLU A 3 -26.11 24.88 -49.32
N VAL A 4 -27.12 24.11 -48.92
CA VAL A 4 -26.95 22.96 -48.03
C VAL A 4 -26.34 21.83 -48.85
N ILE A 5 -25.03 21.64 -48.73
CA ILE A 5 -24.31 20.53 -49.37
C ILE A 5 -24.45 19.29 -48.48
N LYS A 6 -25.12 18.25 -48.98
CA LYS A 6 -25.14 16.92 -48.35
C LYS A 6 -23.84 16.19 -48.69
N ILE A 7 -23.12 15.75 -47.66
CA ILE A 7 -22.00 14.82 -47.78
C ILE A 7 -22.47 13.45 -48.29
N SER A 8 -21.56 12.70 -48.92
CA SER A 8 -21.86 11.37 -49.45
C SER A 8 -22.19 10.39 -48.32
N GLU A 9 -22.94 9.33 -48.64
CA GLU A 9 -23.25 8.29 -47.64
C GLU A 9 -21.99 7.60 -47.11
N SER A 10 -20.95 7.49 -47.95
CA SER A 10 -19.64 6.93 -47.56
C SER A 10 -18.97 7.79 -46.48
N GLU A 11 -18.89 9.11 -46.70
CA GLU A 11 -18.28 10.05 -45.74
C GLU A 11 -19.11 10.12 -44.45
N LEU A 12 -20.44 10.09 -44.56
CA LEU A 12 -21.34 10.03 -43.40
C LEU A 12 -21.13 8.75 -42.59
N ALA A 13 -20.91 7.61 -43.24
CA ALA A 13 -20.64 6.33 -42.58
C ALA A 13 -19.29 6.35 -41.85
N GLU A 14 -18.24 6.91 -42.47
CA GLU A 14 -16.93 7.09 -41.84
C GLU A 14 -17.01 7.99 -40.61
N VAL A 15 -17.71 9.12 -40.69
CA VAL A 15 -17.92 10.03 -39.55
C VAL A 15 -18.70 9.35 -38.42
N ARG A 16 -19.70 8.52 -38.74
CA ARG A 16 -20.45 7.74 -37.73
C ARG A 16 -19.58 6.69 -37.07
N MET A 17 -18.77 5.97 -37.84
CA MET A 17 -17.82 4.99 -37.32
C MET A 17 -16.79 5.66 -36.40
N LEU A 18 -16.21 6.78 -36.83
CA LEU A 18 -15.23 7.52 -36.06
C LEU A 18 -15.83 8.01 -34.73
N ASN A 19 -17.04 8.58 -34.76
CA ASN A 19 -17.76 8.97 -33.55
C ASN A 19 -18.05 7.76 -32.64
N GLY A 20 -18.38 6.59 -33.21
CA GLY A 20 -18.54 5.36 -32.46
C GLY A 20 -17.26 4.95 -31.74
N LYS A 21 -16.12 4.98 -32.43
CA LYS A 21 -14.80 4.68 -31.86
C LYS A 21 -14.42 5.66 -30.73
N PHE A 22 -14.63 6.96 -30.93
CA PHE A 22 -14.37 7.95 -29.88
C PHE A 22 -15.24 7.73 -28.65
N ARG A 23 -16.53 7.44 -28.83
CA ARG A 23 -17.42 7.13 -27.70
C ARG A 23 -16.97 5.87 -26.96
N GLY A 24 -16.57 4.82 -27.68
CA GLY A 24 -16.00 3.60 -27.10
C GLY A 24 -14.75 3.92 -26.27
N MET A 25 -13.82 4.68 -26.84
CA MET A 25 -12.59 5.09 -26.15
C MET A 25 -12.88 5.89 -24.87
N VAL A 26 -13.85 6.81 -24.89
CA VAL A 26 -14.22 7.57 -23.67
C VAL A 26 -14.76 6.65 -22.57
N ILE A 27 -15.53 5.63 -22.93
CA ILE A 27 -16.05 4.64 -21.97
C ILE A 27 -14.89 3.84 -21.37
N GLU A 28 -14.01 3.30 -22.22
CA GLU A 28 -12.82 2.54 -21.78
C GLU A 28 -11.91 3.38 -20.85
N PHE A 29 -11.72 4.67 -21.17
CA PHE A 29 -10.98 5.58 -20.28
C PHE A 29 -11.69 5.82 -18.95
N GLY A 30 -13.02 5.88 -18.94
CA GLY A 30 -13.81 6.00 -17.72
C GLY A 30 -13.68 4.77 -16.83
N GLU A 31 -13.76 3.58 -17.41
CA GLU A 31 -13.56 2.30 -16.72
C GLU A 31 -12.16 2.21 -16.11
N LEU A 32 -11.12 2.55 -16.88
CA LEU A 32 -9.74 2.61 -16.39
C LEU A 32 -9.57 3.61 -15.23
N GLY A 33 -10.28 4.75 -15.30
CA GLY A 33 -10.29 5.74 -14.23
C GLY A 33 -10.84 5.18 -12.92
N ILE A 34 -11.93 4.40 -12.98
CA ILE A 34 -12.52 3.73 -11.81
C ILE A 34 -11.57 2.67 -11.26
N GLU A 35 -10.97 1.85 -12.13
CA GLU A 35 -9.99 0.84 -11.71
C GLU A 35 -8.80 1.47 -10.98
N LYS A 36 -8.29 2.59 -11.52
CA LYS A 36 -7.22 3.36 -10.87
C LYS A 36 -7.64 3.85 -9.50
N MET A 37 -8.85 4.38 -9.33
CA MET A 37 -9.35 4.86 -8.03
C MET A 37 -9.37 3.74 -6.98
N GLU A 38 -9.77 2.53 -7.36
CA GLU A 38 -9.75 1.38 -6.45
C GLU A 38 -8.32 0.93 -6.11
N LEU A 39 -7.39 0.95 -7.07
CA LEU A 39 -5.97 0.68 -6.83
C LEU A 39 -5.36 1.71 -5.87
N ASP A 40 -5.64 3.00 -6.06
CA ASP A 40 -5.14 4.06 -5.18
C ASP A 40 -5.67 3.88 -3.74
N ARG A 41 -6.93 3.45 -3.58
CA ARG A 41 -7.50 3.09 -2.26
C ARG A 41 -6.77 1.91 -1.64
N MET A 42 -6.58 0.82 -2.38
CA MET A 42 -5.88 -0.37 -1.89
C MET A 42 -4.43 -0.07 -1.47
N VAL A 43 -3.72 0.73 -2.25
CA VAL A 43 -2.35 1.18 -1.91
C VAL A 43 -2.37 2.00 -0.62
N SER A 44 -3.32 2.91 -0.47
CA SER A 44 -3.45 3.73 0.74
C SER A 44 -3.68 2.89 1.99
N GLU A 45 -4.55 1.88 1.90
CA GLU A 45 -4.81 0.92 2.98
C GLU A 45 -3.57 0.10 3.33
N PHE A 46 -2.83 -0.35 2.32
CA PHE A 46 -1.59 -1.09 2.49
C PHE A 46 -0.55 -0.26 3.26
N VAL A 47 -0.32 0.99 2.83
CA VAL A 47 0.63 1.91 3.47
C VAL A 47 0.24 2.19 4.93
N ALA A 48 -1.06 2.37 5.21
CA ALA A 48 -1.55 2.56 6.57
C ALA A 48 -1.26 1.34 7.46
N LYS A 49 -1.48 0.13 6.93
CA LYS A 49 -1.18 -1.13 7.63
C LYS A 49 0.31 -1.30 7.87
N GLU A 50 1.15 -1.04 6.87
CA GLU A 50 2.61 -1.08 6.99
C GLU A 50 3.10 -0.13 8.11
N LYS A 51 2.63 1.12 8.10
CA LYS A 51 2.97 2.09 9.14
C LYS A 51 2.59 1.60 10.54
N SER A 52 1.36 1.08 10.70
CA SER A 52 0.91 0.54 11.99
C SER A 52 1.78 -0.62 12.47
N LEU A 53 2.17 -1.53 11.57
CA LEU A 53 3.05 -2.65 11.92
C LEU A 53 4.45 -2.19 12.30
N LYS A 54 5.00 -1.20 11.58
CA LYS A 54 6.31 -0.62 11.88
C LYS A 54 6.33 0.04 13.27
N GLU A 55 5.29 0.80 13.60
CA GLU A 55 5.15 1.41 14.94
C GLU A 55 5.04 0.36 16.04
N LYS A 56 4.24 -0.69 15.82
CA LYS A 56 4.14 -1.83 16.76
C LYS A 56 5.49 -2.51 16.97
N TRP A 57 6.22 -2.79 15.89
CA TRP A 57 7.54 -3.42 15.95
C TRP A 57 8.54 -2.56 16.73
N GLN A 58 8.60 -1.26 16.45
CA GLN A 58 9.46 -0.33 17.18
C GLN A 58 9.12 -0.27 18.68
N ASN A 59 7.83 -0.31 19.02
CA ASN A 59 7.39 -0.36 20.42
C ASN A 59 7.80 -1.69 21.09
N LEU A 60 7.67 -2.82 20.40
CA LEU A 60 8.12 -4.11 20.94
C LEU A 60 9.63 -4.11 21.20
N GLN A 61 10.44 -3.57 20.29
CA GLN A 61 11.89 -3.45 20.51
C GLN A 61 12.24 -2.58 21.73
N LYS A 62 11.49 -1.49 21.95
CA LYS A 62 11.67 -0.67 23.16
C LYS A 62 11.32 -1.45 24.42
N ILE A 63 10.19 -2.15 24.43
CA ILE A 63 9.76 -2.99 25.56
C ILE A 63 10.80 -4.09 25.83
N GLU A 64 11.32 -4.73 24.79
CA GLU A 64 12.37 -5.74 24.89
C GLU A 64 13.62 -5.17 25.55
N LYS A 65 14.10 -4.01 25.07
CA LYS A 65 15.26 -3.34 25.65
C LYS A 65 15.02 -2.96 27.11
N GLU A 66 13.88 -2.36 27.42
CA GLU A 66 13.51 -2.00 28.80
C GLU A 66 13.43 -3.23 29.71
N LEU A 67 12.96 -4.36 29.19
CA LEU A 67 12.92 -5.62 29.93
C LEU A 67 14.33 -6.14 30.19
N MET A 68 15.21 -6.14 29.18
CA MET A 68 16.59 -6.58 29.35
C MET A 68 17.34 -5.69 30.33
N ASP A 69 17.20 -4.37 30.23
CA ASP A 69 17.79 -3.42 31.16
C ASP A 69 17.31 -3.69 32.60
N LYS A 70 16.00 -3.98 32.79
CA LYS A 70 15.45 -4.37 34.11
C LYS A 70 16.00 -5.69 34.61
N VAL A 71 16.20 -6.68 33.74
CA VAL A 71 16.78 -7.98 34.11
C VAL A 71 18.24 -7.79 34.53
N VAL A 72 19.04 -7.09 33.73
CA VAL A 72 20.45 -6.80 34.03
C VAL A 72 20.59 -5.98 35.32
N GLN A 73 19.74 -4.98 35.56
CA GLN A 73 19.74 -4.23 36.82
C GLN A 73 19.42 -5.11 38.04
N LYS A 74 18.53 -6.09 37.89
CA LYS A 74 18.12 -6.96 39.00
C LYS A 74 19.10 -8.11 39.27
N TYR A 75 19.67 -8.69 38.23
CA TYR A 75 20.43 -9.94 38.32
C TYR A 75 21.91 -9.82 37.92
N GLY A 76 22.34 -8.68 37.37
CA GLY A 76 23.70 -8.45 36.87
C GLY A 76 23.87 -8.83 35.40
N GLU A 77 25.09 -8.74 34.88
CA GLU A 77 25.44 -9.29 33.57
C GLU A 77 25.43 -10.82 33.65
N GLY A 78 24.79 -11.49 32.70
CA GLY A 78 24.61 -12.94 32.71
C GLY A 78 23.68 -13.41 31.60
N ASP A 79 23.70 -14.72 31.35
CA ASP A 79 22.82 -15.35 30.36
C ASP A 79 21.49 -15.72 31.01
N LEU A 80 20.41 -15.10 30.55
CA LEU A 80 19.05 -15.50 30.89
C LEU A 80 18.55 -16.52 29.87
N ASN A 81 18.28 -17.75 30.30
CA ASN A 81 17.51 -18.69 29.51
C ASN A 81 16.02 -18.32 29.62
N ILE A 82 15.45 -17.84 28.52
CA ILE A 82 14.06 -17.35 28.47
C ILE A 82 13.05 -18.53 28.46
N GLU A 83 13.48 -19.75 28.12
CA GLU A 83 12.60 -20.93 28.07
C GLU A 83 12.33 -21.54 29.45
N ASP A 84 13.33 -21.57 30.34
CA ASP A 84 13.20 -22.15 31.69
C ASP A 84 13.31 -21.11 32.82
N GLY A 85 13.63 -19.86 32.50
CA GLY A 85 13.78 -18.75 33.45
C GLY A 85 15.09 -18.78 34.24
N THR A 86 16.04 -19.64 33.89
CA THR A 86 17.32 -19.77 34.60
C THR A 86 18.25 -18.61 34.21
N PHE A 87 18.59 -17.78 35.19
CA PHE A 87 19.60 -16.74 35.01
C PHE A 87 20.96 -17.23 35.51
N THR A 88 21.96 -17.23 34.62
CA THR A 88 23.35 -17.58 34.92
C THR A 88 24.20 -16.30 34.96
N PRO A 89 24.57 -15.78 36.15
CA PRO A 89 25.41 -14.60 36.26
C PRO A 89 26.78 -14.84 35.63
N SER A 90 27.27 -13.91 34.82
CA SER A 90 28.67 -13.94 34.36
C SER A 90 29.58 -13.61 35.55
N PRO A 91 30.63 -14.42 35.80
CA PRO A 91 31.59 -14.11 36.85
C PRO A 91 32.31 -12.79 36.49
N LYS A 92 32.26 -11.80 37.39
CA LYS A 92 33.06 -10.59 37.27
C LYS A 92 34.54 -10.98 37.29
N VAL A 93 35.26 -10.68 36.20
CA VAL A 93 36.73 -10.69 36.18
C VAL A 93 37.27 -9.51 36.99
#